data_AF-C3YFY1-F1
#
_entry.id   AF-C3YFY1-F1
#
_cell.length_a   1.000
_cell.length_b   1.000
_cell.length_c   1.000
_cell.angle_alpha   90.00
_cell.angle_beta   90.00
_cell.angle_gamma   90.00
#
_symmetry.space_group_name_H-M   'P 1'
#
loop_
_entity.id
_entity.type
_entity.pdbx_description
1 polymer ?
#
loop_
_entity_poly.entity_id
_entity_poly.type
_entity_poly.pdbx_seq_one_letter_code
_entity_poly.pdbx_strand_id
1 'polypeptide(L)'
;MANLSLLICVMLAAALLGEGQAFEQCGQKGSVSRRRRDGDNRIVNGQDAGHGEFPWQISLQYSPFFLIPKQHLCGGTLIAKNWVLSAAHCFMQSQLQKAHGPMLSDAALKGYWGDLIQPGMIGFGTETVSACMGDSGGPLVCRNKDGFFDVAGIVSWGNGKCKGFPGVFSEVTHFLPWIKENMV
;
A
#
# COMPACT_ATOMS: atom_id res chain seq x y z
N MET A 1 29.47 -47.74 6.56
CA MET A 1 29.91 -46.34 6.81
C MET A 1 28.95 -45.42 6.08
N ALA A 2 28.20 -44.58 6.79
CA ALA A 2 27.30 -43.62 6.15
C ALA A 2 28.11 -42.52 5.47
N ASN A 3 27.69 -42.09 4.27
CA ASN A 3 28.50 -41.25 3.41
C ASN A 3 28.43 -39.79 3.88
N LEU A 4 29.48 -39.32 4.57
CA LEU A 4 29.52 -38.03 5.27
C LEU A 4 29.19 -36.83 4.35
N SER A 5 29.59 -36.92 3.07
CA SER A 5 29.31 -35.90 2.05
C SER A 5 27.81 -35.72 1.77
N LEU A 6 26.99 -36.76 1.94
CA LEU A 6 25.54 -36.67 1.70
C LEU A 6 24.82 -35.92 2.83
N LEU A 7 25.24 -36.13 4.10
CA LEU A 7 24.69 -35.35 5.23
C LEU A 7 25.02 -33.86 5.11
N ILE A 8 26.23 -33.51 4.66
CA ILE A 8 26.66 -32.12 4.51
C ILE A 8 25.78 -31.38 3.49
N CYS A 9 25.46 -32.00 2.35
CA CYS A 9 24.55 -31.40 1.36
C CYS A 9 23.12 -31.21 1.89
N VAL A 10 22.57 -32.15 2.66
CA VAL A 10 21.21 -32.03 3.22
C VAL A 10 21.14 -30.90 4.26
N MET A 11 22.16 -30.75 5.10
CA MET A 11 22.22 -29.68 6.11
C MET A 11 22.40 -28.29 5.48
N LEU A 12 23.19 -28.19 4.39
CA LEU A 12 23.35 -26.94 3.63
C LEU A 12 22.07 -26.51 2.91
N ALA A 13 21.26 -27.46 2.41
CA ALA A 13 19.96 -27.14 1.81
C ALA A 13 18.96 -26.63 2.85
N ALA A 14 18.92 -27.23 4.05
CA ALA A 14 18.06 -26.78 5.15
C ALA A 14 18.41 -25.37 5.64
N ALA A 15 19.70 -25.01 5.67
CA ALA A 15 20.18 -23.70 6.13
C ALA A 15 19.88 -22.52 5.17
N LEU A 16 19.39 -22.78 3.96
CA LEU A 16 19.01 -21.75 2.99
C LEU A 16 17.49 -21.54 2.84
N LEU A 17 16.68 -22.36 3.52
CA LEU A 17 15.29 -22.03 3.80
C LEU A 17 15.24 -21.04 4.98
N GLY A 18 15.73 -19.83 4.72
CA GLY A 18 15.24 -18.67 5.44
C GLY A 18 13.75 -18.57 5.15
N GLU A 19 12.93 -19.10 6.05
CA GLU A 19 11.51 -18.76 6.12
C GLU A 19 11.45 -17.25 6.31
N GLY A 20 11.31 -16.54 5.19
CA GLY A 20 11.00 -15.12 5.23
C GLY A 20 9.69 -15.02 5.99
N GLN A 21 9.75 -14.52 7.22
CA GLN A 21 8.60 -14.46 8.11
C GLN A 21 7.50 -13.70 7.38
N ALA A 22 6.55 -14.45 6.83
CA ALA A 22 5.26 -13.91 6.45
C ALA A 22 4.73 -13.29 7.74
N PHE A 23 4.49 -11.98 7.74
CA PHE A 23 4.14 -11.23 8.93
C PHE A 23 2.93 -11.90 9.60
N GLU A 24 3.17 -12.65 10.68
CA GLU A 24 2.11 -13.41 11.37
C GLU A 24 1.06 -12.49 11.99
N GLN A 25 1.42 -11.21 12.16
CA GLN A 25 0.55 -10.14 12.64
C GLN A 25 0.42 -9.06 11.56
N CYS A 26 -0.83 -8.71 11.23
CA CYS A 26 -1.14 -7.61 10.34
C CYS A 26 -0.83 -6.24 10.99
N GLY A 27 -0.66 -5.20 10.17
CA GLY A 27 -0.48 -3.82 10.65
C GLY A 27 0.84 -3.53 11.37
N GLN A 28 1.75 -4.49 11.54
CA GLN A 28 3.04 -4.28 12.21
C GLN A 28 4.06 -3.65 11.26
N LYS A 29 4.43 -2.40 11.54
CA LYS A 29 5.39 -1.61 10.75
C LYS A 29 6.81 -2.20 10.85
N GLY A 30 7.52 -2.31 9.73
CA GLY A 30 8.87 -2.89 9.70
C GLY A 30 9.98 -1.92 10.16
N SER A 31 11.13 -2.47 10.52
CA SER A 31 12.28 -1.71 11.03
C SER A 31 13.00 -0.92 9.92
N VAL A 32 13.13 0.39 10.11
CA VAL A 32 13.71 1.29 9.09
C VAL A 32 15.23 1.15 9.04
N SER A 33 15.74 0.45 8.01
CA SER A 33 17.15 0.55 7.64
C SER A 33 17.41 1.85 6.87
N ARG A 34 18.10 2.82 7.51
CA ARG A 34 18.38 4.14 6.92
C ARG A 34 19.49 4.06 5.85
N ARG A 35 19.15 3.66 4.63
CA ARG A 35 19.95 4.00 3.44
C ARG A 35 19.29 5.16 2.70
N ARG A 36 19.69 6.39 3.05
CA ARG A 36 19.37 7.58 2.27
C ARG A 36 19.99 7.41 0.87
N ARG A 37 19.14 7.31 -0.16
CA ARG A 37 19.49 7.76 -1.50
C ARG A 37 18.63 8.99 -1.76
N ASP A 38 19.29 10.08 -2.10
CA ASP A 38 18.62 11.32 -2.46
C ASP A 38 18.07 11.15 -3.88
N GLY A 39 16.77 11.37 -4.08
CA GLY A 39 16.07 10.96 -5.29
C GLY A 39 14.69 11.59 -5.43
N ASP A 40 14.37 11.97 -6.67
CA ASP A 40 13.24 12.79 -7.09
C ASP A 40 11.88 12.46 -6.42
N ASN A 41 11.37 13.41 -5.61
CA ASN A 41 10.14 13.27 -4.83
C ASN A 41 8.90 13.19 -5.74
N ARG A 42 8.28 12.02 -5.85
CA ARG A 42 7.06 11.81 -6.67
C ARG A 42 5.75 11.90 -5.91
N ILE A 43 5.76 11.88 -4.57
CA ILE A 43 4.63 12.39 -3.77
C ILE A 43 4.93 13.84 -3.39
N VAL A 44 3.95 14.72 -3.64
CA VAL A 44 4.01 16.14 -3.31
C VAL A 44 4.18 16.30 -1.80
N ASN A 45 5.30 16.94 -1.38
CA ASN A 45 5.72 17.08 0.02
C ASN A 45 5.90 15.74 0.78
N GLY A 46 6.18 14.66 0.06
CA GLY A 46 6.48 13.35 0.62
C GLY A 46 7.90 13.22 1.17
N GLN A 47 8.19 12.02 1.69
CA GLN A 47 9.54 11.57 2.01
C GLN A 47 9.65 10.08 1.69
N ASP A 48 10.83 9.61 1.30
CA ASP A 48 11.03 8.20 0.96
C ASP A 48 10.70 7.25 2.13
N ALA A 49 10.21 6.07 1.76
CA ALA A 49 10.00 4.95 2.68
C ALA A 49 11.31 4.19 2.93
N GLY A 50 11.56 3.83 4.19
CA GLY A 50 12.60 2.87 4.53
C GLY A 50 12.32 1.51 3.89
N HIS A 51 13.37 0.77 3.55
CA HIS A 51 13.20 -0.59 3.05
C HIS A 51 12.53 -1.47 4.11
N GLY A 52 11.43 -2.14 3.75
CA GLY A 52 10.62 -2.92 4.68
C GLY A 52 9.73 -2.10 5.63
N GLU A 53 9.74 -0.77 5.57
CA GLU A 53 9.01 0.09 6.52
C GLU A 53 7.49 -0.19 6.50
N PHE A 54 6.91 -0.39 5.31
CA PHE A 54 5.48 -0.69 5.11
C PHE A 54 5.34 -2.06 4.43
N PRO A 55 5.40 -3.17 5.18
CA PRO A 55 5.50 -4.51 4.61
C PRO A 55 4.24 -4.96 3.85
N TRP A 56 3.08 -4.38 4.17
CA TRP A 56 1.83 -4.58 3.43
C TRP A 56 1.78 -3.86 2.08
N GLN A 57 2.70 -2.94 1.80
CA GLN A 57 2.64 -2.14 0.58
C GLN A 57 3.10 -2.93 -0.64
N ILE A 58 2.16 -3.22 -1.53
CA ILE A 58 2.40 -3.97 -2.76
C ILE A 58 2.72 -3.04 -3.92
N SER A 59 3.57 -3.57 -4.80
CA SER A 59 3.91 -3.03 -6.11
C SER A 59 3.32 -3.98 -7.16
N LEU A 60 2.14 -3.67 -7.69
CA LEU A 60 1.64 -4.35 -8.88
C LEU A 60 2.58 -4.01 -10.04
N GLN A 61 2.88 -4.97 -10.92
CA GLN A 61 3.78 -4.75 -12.05
C GLN A 61 3.33 -5.52 -13.29
N TYR A 62 3.51 -4.92 -14.46
CA TYR A 62 3.20 -5.52 -15.75
C TYR A 62 4.42 -5.48 -16.67
N SER A 63 4.50 -6.45 -17.58
CA SER A 63 5.35 -6.35 -18.77
C SER A 63 4.57 -6.91 -19.96
N PRO A 64 4.50 -6.20 -21.10
CA PRO A 64 3.79 -6.68 -22.29
C PRO A 64 4.55 -7.79 -23.03
N PHE A 65 5.84 -8.01 -22.76
CA PHE A 65 6.67 -9.01 -23.44
C PHE A 65 7.75 -9.57 -22.51
N PHE A 66 8.08 -10.86 -22.64
CA PHE A 66 9.06 -11.54 -21.77
C PHE A 66 10.46 -10.90 -21.75
N LEU A 67 10.85 -10.20 -22.83
CA LEU A 67 12.14 -9.52 -22.97
C LEU A 67 12.13 -8.06 -22.47
N ILE A 68 10.98 -7.52 -22.05
CA ILE A 68 10.84 -6.13 -21.60
C ILE A 68 10.80 -6.11 -20.06
N PRO A 69 11.55 -5.21 -19.38
CA PRO A 69 11.53 -5.12 -17.93
C PRO A 69 10.13 -4.77 -17.40
N LYS A 70 9.74 -5.41 -16.30
CA LYS A 70 8.48 -5.11 -15.61
C LYS A 70 8.45 -3.66 -15.14
N GLN A 71 7.36 -2.96 -15.45
CA GLN A 71 7.08 -1.63 -14.93
C GLN A 71 6.02 -1.75 -13.84
N HIS A 72 6.14 -0.96 -12.76
CA HIS A 72 5.07 -0.86 -11.76
C HIS A 72 3.78 -0.34 -12.39
N LEU A 73 2.66 -0.73 -11.79
CA LEU A 73 1.33 -0.59 -12.36
C LEU A 73 0.31 0.03 -11.39
N CYS A 74 0.49 -0.19 -10.09
CA CYS A 74 -0.27 0.48 -9.04
C CYS A 74 0.21 0.08 -7.65
N GLY A 75 -0.23 0.85 -6.66
CA GLY A 75 -0.26 0.39 -5.28
C GLY A 75 -1.20 -0.80 -5.07
N GLY A 76 -0.92 -1.58 -4.04
CA GLY A 76 -1.86 -2.52 -3.45
C GLY A 76 -1.53 -2.73 -1.99
N THR A 77 -2.39 -3.46 -1.28
CA THR A 77 -2.26 -3.71 0.15
C THR A 77 -2.41 -5.20 0.41
N LEU A 78 -1.40 -5.84 0.98
CA LEU A 78 -1.51 -7.21 1.47
C LEU A 78 -2.45 -7.21 2.69
N ILE A 79 -3.67 -7.73 2.51
CA ILE A 79 -4.70 -7.78 3.56
C ILE A 79 -4.78 -9.15 4.25
N ALA A 80 -4.31 -10.21 3.57
CA ALA A 80 -4.03 -11.52 4.15
C ALA A 80 -2.96 -12.23 3.32
N LYS A 81 -2.46 -13.38 3.79
CA LYS A 81 -1.30 -14.12 3.23
C LYS A 81 -1.29 -14.27 1.70
N ASN A 82 -2.47 -14.47 1.10
CA ASN A 82 -2.65 -14.68 -0.33
C ASN A 82 -3.52 -13.59 -1.01
N TRP A 83 -3.90 -12.53 -0.29
CA TRP A 83 -4.92 -11.56 -0.72
C TRP A 83 -4.34 -10.14 -0.77
N VAL A 84 -4.34 -9.55 -1.97
CA VAL A 84 -3.95 -8.15 -2.21
C VAL A 84 -5.18 -7.34 -2.60
N LEU A 85 -5.45 -6.27 -1.85
CA LEU A 85 -6.47 -5.28 -2.16
C LEU A 85 -5.86 -4.15 -2.99
N SER A 86 -6.52 -3.77 -4.08
CA SER A 86 -6.14 -2.64 -4.96
C SER A 86 -7.41 -2.10 -5.64
N ALA A 87 -7.31 -1.02 -6.42
CA ALA A 87 -8.46 -0.43 -7.11
C ALA A 87 -8.74 -1.15 -8.43
N ALA A 88 -10.01 -1.18 -8.85
CA ALA A 88 -10.39 -1.88 -10.09
C ALA A 88 -9.73 -1.28 -11.36
N HIS A 89 -9.33 0.00 -11.35
CA HIS A 89 -8.67 0.66 -12.48
C HIS A 89 -7.14 0.61 -12.45
N CYS A 90 -6.54 -0.15 -11.52
CA CYS A 90 -5.09 -0.18 -11.27
C CYS A 90 -4.22 -0.94 -12.26
N PHE A 91 -4.68 -1.12 -13.49
CA PHE A 91 -3.93 -1.83 -14.51
C PHE A 91 -2.96 -0.90 -15.31
N MET A 92 -2.56 0.28 -14.77
CA MET A 92 -1.85 1.52 -15.28
C MET A 92 -0.33 1.93 -15.04
N GLN A 93 0.11 2.36 -13.83
CA GLN A 93 1.21 3.37 -13.60
C GLN A 93 2.38 2.98 -12.63
N SER A 94 3.61 3.55 -12.76
CA SER A 94 4.86 3.05 -12.11
C SER A 94 5.54 3.87 -10.94
N GLN A 95 6.09 3.16 -9.92
CA GLN A 95 6.95 3.52 -8.75
C GLN A 95 6.31 4.11 -7.46
N LEU A 96 6.67 3.57 -6.28
CA LEU A 96 6.07 3.81 -4.93
C LEU A 96 6.64 5.01 -4.13
N GLN A 97 5.78 5.66 -3.32
CA GLN A 97 6.07 6.80 -2.42
C GLN A 97 5.10 6.84 -1.20
N LYS A 98 5.22 7.81 -0.27
CA LYS A 98 4.27 7.99 0.88
C LYS A 98 4.03 9.47 1.25
N ALA A 99 2.83 9.76 1.78
CA ALA A 99 2.44 11.07 2.32
C ALA A 99 1.93 10.96 3.78
N HIS A 100 1.89 12.08 4.52
CA HIS A 100 1.20 12.18 5.82
C HIS A 100 0.30 13.43 5.80
N GLY A 101 -0.91 13.32 6.34
CA GLY A 101 -1.91 14.38 6.32
C GLY A 101 -3.12 14.04 7.18
N PRO A 102 -4.10 14.95 7.30
CA PRO A 102 -5.33 14.71 8.05
C PRO A 102 -6.31 13.86 7.25
N MET A 103 -7.13 13.07 7.96
CA MET A 103 -8.44 12.67 7.44
C MET A 103 -9.41 13.85 7.55
N LEU A 104 -10.30 13.99 6.57
CA LEU A 104 -11.38 14.97 6.60
C LEU A 104 -12.63 14.38 7.25
N SER A 105 -13.42 15.22 7.93
CA SER A 105 -14.79 14.89 8.26
C SER A 105 -15.68 14.95 7.01
N ASP A 106 -16.79 14.22 7.00
CA ASP A 106 -17.76 14.18 5.91
C ASP A 106 -18.22 15.58 5.48
N ALA A 107 -18.45 16.47 6.46
CA ALA A 107 -18.84 17.84 6.23
C ALA A 107 -17.74 18.66 5.52
N ALA A 108 -16.48 18.49 5.94
CA ALA A 108 -15.36 19.15 5.29
C ALA A 108 -15.14 18.60 3.86
N LEU A 109 -15.25 17.29 3.67
CA LEU A 109 -15.08 16.66 2.36
C LEU A 109 -16.19 17.06 1.37
N LYS A 110 -17.44 17.11 1.83
CA LYS A 110 -18.57 17.67 1.07
C LYS A 110 -18.38 19.16 0.76
N GLY A 111 -17.68 19.91 1.61
CA GLY A 111 -17.28 21.29 1.32
C GLY A 111 -16.38 21.43 0.09
N TYR A 112 -15.53 20.43 -0.22
CA TYR A 112 -14.68 20.43 -1.42
C TYR A 112 -15.37 19.87 -2.66
N TRP A 113 -16.19 18.82 -2.50
CA TRP A 113 -16.65 17.98 -3.61
C TRP A 113 -18.18 17.94 -3.81
N GLY A 114 -18.95 18.56 -2.92
CA GLY A 114 -20.41 18.59 -2.97
C GLY A 114 -21.05 17.20 -2.95
N ASP A 115 -22.12 17.04 -3.73
CA ASP A 115 -22.94 15.82 -3.81
C ASP A 115 -22.24 14.64 -4.52
N LEU A 116 -21.00 14.82 -5.00
CA LEU A 116 -20.16 13.71 -5.48
C LEU A 116 -19.71 12.77 -4.35
N ILE A 117 -19.78 13.22 -3.09
CA ILE A 117 -19.42 12.41 -1.91
C ILE A 117 -20.61 11.57 -1.45
N GLN A 118 -20.50 10.26 -1.67
CA GLN A 118 -21.51 9.26 -1.31
C GLN A 118 -21.13 8.56 0.00
N PRO A 119 -22.08 7.85 0.67
CA PRO A 119 -21.76 6.95 1.78
C PRO A 119 -20.69 5.93 1.39
N GLY A 120 -19.79 5.59 2.32
CA GLY A 120 -18.65 4.72 2.06
C GLY A 120 -17.50 5.41 1.32
N MET A 121 -17.48 6.74 1.27
CA MET A 121 -16.33 7.54 0.83
C MET A 121 -15.75 8.33 1.99
N ILE A 122 -14.42 8.32 2.14
CA ILE A 122 -13.68 9.16 3.08
C ILE A 122 -12.62 10.01 2.37
N GLY A 123 -12.20 11.08 3.04
CA GLY A 123 -11.27 12.06 2.52
C GLY A 123 -9.95 12.07 3.27
N PHE A 124 -8.85 12.25 2.54
CA PHE A 124 -7.54 12.48 3.14
C PHE A 124 -6.78 13.58 2.40
N GLY A 125 -6.05 14.38 3.18
CA GLY A 125 -5.10 15.36 2.67
C GLY A 125 -5.48 16.81 2.92
N THR A 126 -4.82 17.67 2.18
CA THR A 126 -4.96 19.13 2.16
C THR A 126 -4.82 19.61 0.72
N GLU A 127 -4.88 20.93 0.50
CA GLU A 127 -4.56 21.53 -0.80
C GLU A 127 -3.13 21.23 -1.32
N THR A 128 -2.21 20.82 -0.43
CA THR A 128 -0.78 20.61 -0.71
C THR A 128 -0.30 19.18 -0.52
N VAL A 129 -1.16 18.28 -0.01
CA VAL A 129 -0.86 16.86 0.22
C VAL A 129 -2.11 16.03 -0.11
N SER A 130 -2.05 15.17 -1.12
CA SER A 130 -3.14 14.27 -1.51
C SER A 130 -2.56 13.06 -2.22
N ALA A 131 -3.35 11.99 -2.31
CA ALA A 131 -3.15 10.98 -3.34
C ALA A 131 -3.35 11.57 -4.74
N CYS A 132 -2.67 11.02 -5.73
CA CYS A 132 -2.59 11.48 -7.11
C CYS A 132 -2.79 10.32 -8.11
N MET A 133 -2.67 10.62 -9.40
CA MET A 133 -2.65 9.63 -10.48
C MET A 133 -1.55 8.58 -10.23
N GLY A 134 -1.93 7.31 -10.17
CA GLY A 134 -1.03 6.17 -9.90
C GLY A 134 -1.00 5.69 -8.44
N ASP A 135 -1.48 6.49 -7.49
CA ASP A 135 -1.63 6.07 -6.07
C ASP A 135 -2.88 5.21 -5.85
N SER A 136 -3.77 5.16 -6.84
CA SER A 136 -5.00 4.37 -6.82
C SER A 136 -4.77 2.95 -6.29
N GLY A 137 -5.73 2.41 -5.55
CA GLY A 137 -5.60 1.09 -4.92
C GLY A 137 -4.59 1.01 -3.76
N GLY A 138 -3.75 2.05 -3.57
CA GLY A 138 -2.92 2.20 -2.40
C GLY A 138 -3.76 2.41 -1.12
N PRO A 139 -3.23 2.04 0.04
CA PRO A 139 -3.92 2.19 1.32
C PRO A 139 -3.74 3.59 1.91
N LEU A 140 -4.84 4.14 2.43
CA LEU A 140 -4.81 5.08 3.54
C LEU A 140 -4.76 4.28 4.83
N VAL A 141 -3.66 4.42 5.60
CA VAL A 141 -3.48 3.74 6.89
C VAL A 141 -3.49 4.71 8.06
N CYS A 142 -4.07 4.28 9.18
CA CYS A 142 -4.08 5.01 10.44
C CYS A 142 -3.44 4.16 11.54
N ARG A 143 -2.63 4.79 12.40
CA ARG A 143 -2.03 4.09 13.54
C ARG A 143 -3.03 4.00 14.69
N ASN A 144 -3.30 2.79 15.17
CA ASN A 144 -4.23 2.55 16.27
C ASN A 144 -3.56 2.67 17.65
N LYS A 145 -4.35 2.49 18.71
CA LYS A 145 -3.92 2.68 20.11
C LYS A 145 -2.81 1.71 20.52
N ASP A 146 -2.87 0.49 20.01
CA ASP A 146 -1.89 -0.58 20.26
C ASP A 146 -0.62 -0.41 19.41
N GLY A 147 -0.61 0.58 18.52
CA GLY A 147 0.55 1.00 17.75
C GLY A 147 0.70 0.33 16.39
N PHE A 148 -0.22 -0.55 16.01
CA PHE A 148 -0.36 -1.16 14.69
C PHE A 148 -1.03 -0.18 13.70
N PHE A 149 -1.07 -0.54 12.42
CA PHE A 149 -1.68 0.25 11.36
C PHE A 149 -2.90 -0.45 10.76
N ASP A 150 -4.06 0.20 10.89
CA ASP A 150 -5.31 -0.24 10.27
C ASP A 150 -5.49 0.46 8.92
N VAL A 151 -6.04 -0.25 7.93
CA VAL A 151 -6.38 0.34 6.63
C VAL A 151 -7.74 1.03 6.75
N ALA A 152 -7.75 2.36 6.73
CA ALA A 152 -8.98 3.15 6.82
C ALA A 152 -9.65 3.33 5.46
N GLY A 153 -8.86 3.45 4.38
CA GLY A 153 -9.39 3.68 3.03
C GLY A 153 -8.51 3.15 1.91
N ILE A 154 -9.09 3.03 0.71
CA ILE A 154 -8.39 2.67 -0.53
C ILE A 154 -8.48 3.84 -1.51
N VAL A 155 -7.34 4.31 -2.04
CA VAL A 155 -7.30 5.46 -2.97
C VAL A 155 -8.20 5.16 -4.17
N SER A 156 -9.19 6.03 -4.39
CA SER A 156 -10.19 5.86 -5.44
C SER A 156 -10.04 6.94 -6.52
N TRP A 157 -10.26 8.21 -6.18
CA TRP A 157 -10.24 9.32 -7.13
C TRP A 157 -9.86 10.65 -6.46
N GLY A 158 -9.73 11.72 -7.25
CA GLY A 158 -9.42 13.06 -6.77
C GLY A 158 -9.24 14.06 -7.92
N ASN A 159 -8.67 15.23 -7.64
CA ASN A 159 -8.40 16.21 -8.69
C ASN A 159 -7.28 15.72 -9.61
N GLY A 160 -7.55 15.58 -10.92
CA GLY A 160 -6.57 15.18 -11.93
C GLY A 160 -5.35 16.10 -12.09
N LYS A 161 -5.38 17.32 -11.50
CA LYS A 161 -4.20 18.21 -11.40
C LYS A 161 -3.29 17.91 -10.19
N CYS A 162 -3.66 16.97 -9.32
CA CYS A 162 -2.95 16.59 -8.09
C CYS A 162 -2.54 17.76 -7.18
N LYS A 163 -3.37 18.80 -7.11
CA LYS A 163 -3.14 20.02 -6.31
C LYS A 163 -4.47 20.67 -5.93
N GLY A 164 -4.52 21.33 -4.77
CA GLY A 164 -5.62 22.19 -4.34
C GLY A 164 -6.85 21.46 -3.80
N PHE A 165 -6.85 20.14 -3.74
CA PHE A 165 -8.00 19.33 -3.32
C PHE A 165 -7.54 18.08 -2.57
N PRO A 166 -8.29 17.63 -1.54
CA PRO A 166 -8.07 16.36 -0.87
C PRO A 166 -8.48 15.18 -1.77
N GLY A 167 -7.84 14.04 -1.59
CA GLY A 167 -8.16 12.80 -2.29
C GLY A 167 -9.38 12.11 -1.68
N VAL A 168 -10.11 11.35 -2.51
CA VAL A 168 -11.30 10.58 -2.12
C VAL A 168 -11.00 9.08 -2.21
N PHE A 169 -11.38 8.37 -1.16
CA PHE A 169 -11.03 6.99 -0.90
C PHE A 169 -12.30 6.19 -0.61
N SER A 170 -12.33 4.93 -1.02
CA SER A 170 -13.36 3.99 -0.54
C SER A 170 -13.09 3.66 0.93
N GLU A 171 -14.08 3.88 1.80
CA GLU A 171 -13.98 3.67 3.24
C GLU A 171 -13.99 2.18 3.57
N VAL A 172 -12.87 1.64 4.07
CA VAL A 172 -12.76 0.20 4.34
C VAL A 172 -13.76 -0.23 5.41
N THR A 173 -13.97 0.56 6.46
CA THR A 173 -14.94 0.28 7.52
C THR A 173 -16.38 0.12 7.03
N HIS A 174 -16.78 0.85 5.99
CA HIS A 174 -18.09 0.72 5.35
C HIS A 174 -18.25 -0.64 4.64
N PHE A 175 -17.19 -1.10 3.96
CA PHE A 175 -17.20 -2.36 3.19
C PHE A 175 -16.72 -3.59 3.96
N LEU A 176 -16.26 -3.45 5.21
CA LEU A 176 -15.77 -4.55 6.05
C LEU A 176 -16.69 -5.78 6.13
N PRO A 177 -18.04 -5.67 6.20
CA PRO A 177 -18.92 -6.84 6.19
C PRO A 177 -18.78 -7.67 4.90
N TRP A 178 -18.83 -7.01 3.74
CA TRP A 178 -18.67 -7.64 2.43
C TRP A 178 -17.26 -8.23 2.26
N ILE A 179 -16.22 -7.52 2.70
CA ILE A 179 -14.84 -8.02 2.67
C ILE A 179 -14.73 -9.33 3.46
N LYS A 180 -15.26 -9.38 4.69
CA LYS A 180 -15.21 -10.57 5.55
C LYS A 180 -15.98 -11.76 4.99
N GLU A 181 -17.05 -11.54 4.24
CA GLU A 181 -17.84 -12.58 3.59
C GLU A 181 -17.11 -13.19 2.37
N ASN A 182 -16.25 -12.43 1.70
CA ASN A 182 -15.59 -12.82 0.44
C ASN A 182 -14.11 -13.22 0.61
N MET A 183 -13.51 -13.02 1.79
CA MET A 183 -12.17 -13.53 2.12
C MET A 183 -12.25 -14.98 2.58
N VAL A 184 -11.95 -15.90 1.65
CA VAL A 184 -11.83 -17.36 1.87
C VAL A 184 -10.37 -17.77 2.10
#